data_AF-A0A0C3BPJ4-F1
#
_entry.id   AF-A0A0C3BPJ4-F1
#
_cell.length_a   1.000
_cell.length_b   1.000
_cell.length_c   1.000
_cell.angle_alpha   90.00
_cell.angle_beta   90.00
_cell.angle_gamma   90.00
#
_symmetry.space_group_name_H-M   'P 1'
#
loop_
_entity.id
_entity.type
_entity.pdbx_description
1 polymer ?
#
loop_
_entity_poly.entity_id
_entity_poly.type
_entity_poly.pdbx_seq_one_letter_code
_entity_poly.pdbx_strand_id
1 'polypeptide(L)' 'MRRLKRAPLKVGDLVLIRNTRIEQEMNRKHKPRYLGPYILREQRSSGTWAVNELNGTPSRSAIAGFQILPYIA' A
#
# COMPACT_ATOMS: atom_id res chain seq x y z
N MET A 1 6.62 -23.83 -13.44
CA MET A 1 6.76 -22.37 -13.21
C MET A 1 6.28 -22.05 -11.79
N ARG A 2 7.15 -21.59 -10.88
CA ARG A 2 6.78 -21.35 -9.46
C ARG A 2 6.37 -19.89 -9.29
N ARG A 3 5.10 -19.63 -9.02
CA ARG A 3 4.57 -18.28 -8.79
C ARG A 3 5.07 -17.76 -7.43
N LEU A 4 5.78 -16.64 -7.43
CA LEU A 4 6.20 -15.98 -6.20
C LEU A 4 4.95 -15.59 -5.39
N LYS A 5 4.87 -16.07 -4.15
CA LYS A 5 3.78 -15.71 -3.23
C LYS A 5 4.18 -14.45 -2.48
N ARG A 6 3.23 -13.51 -2.35
CA ARG A 6 3.38 -12.35 -1.47
C ARG A 6 3.26 -12.79 -0.02
N ALA A 7 3.99 -12.12 0.86
CA ALA A 7 3.81 -12.29 2.30
C ALA A 7 2.36 -11.92 2.70
N PRO A 8 1.77 -12.62 3.68
CA PRO A 8 0.47 -12.25 4.21
C PRO A 8 0.56 -10.89 4.92
N LEU A 9 -0.42 -10.03 4.67
CA LEU A 9 -0.56 -8.72 5.31
C LEU A 9 -1.36 -8.85 6.61
N LYS A 10 -0.97 -8.13 7.65
CA LYS A 10 -1.63 -8.10 8.95
C LYS A 10 -1.89 -6.66 9.39
N VAL A 11 -2.92 -6.48 10.22
CA VAL A 11 -3.15 -5.21 10.92
C VAL A 11 -1.92 -4.88 11.77
N GLY A 12 -1.47 -3.63 11.73
CA GLY A 12 -0.27 -3.15 12.40
C GLY A 12 0.99 -3.19 11.53
N ASP A 13 0.98 -3.88 10.38
CA ASP A 13 2.15 -3.92 9.51
C ASP A 13 2.47 -2.54 8.93
N LEU A 14 3.76 -2.22 8.89
CA LEU A 14 4.30 -1.05 8.20
C LEU A 14 4.42 -1.38 6.70
N VAL A 15 3.83 -0.56 5.85
CA VAL A 15 3.68 -0.85 4.42
C VAL A 15 3.91 0.36 3.53
N LEU A 16 4.28 0.09 2.28
CA LEU A 16 4.29 1.02 1.17
C LEU A 16 3.09 0.78 0.25
N ILE A 17 2.60 1.85 -0.36
CA ILE A 17 1.47 1.80 -1.29
C ILE A 17 1.97 2.18 -2.68
N ARG A 18 1.71 1.32 -3.67
CA ARG A 18 2.01 1.62 -5.08
C ARG A 18 1.16 2.79 -5.57
N ASN A 19 1.81 3.82 -6.10
CA ASN A 19 1.14 4.98 -6.67
C ASN A 19 0.63 4.66 -8.08
N THR A 20 -0.53 4.01 -8.16
CA THR A 20 -1.11 3.55 -9.43
C THR A 20 -1.52 4.69 -10.35
N ARG A 21 -1.83 5.87 -9.78
CA ARG A 21 -2.26 7.06 -10.52
C ARG A 21 -1.18 7.55 -11.49
N ILE A 22 0.08 7.48 -11.11
CA ILE A 22 1.18 8.02 -11.93
C ILE A 22 1.65 7.06 -13.02
N GLU A 23 1.19 5.81 -13.04
CA GLU A 23 1.71 4.80 -13.98
C GLU A 23 1.45 5.14 -15.44
N GLN A 24 0.37 5.87 -15.72
CA GLN A 24 -0.01 6.25 -17.08
C GLN A 24 0.49 7.65 -17.47
N GLU A 25 1.17 8.36 -16.57
CA GLU A 25 1.62 9.73 -16.82
C GLU A 25 2.95 9.77 -17.59
N MET A 26 3.07 10.68 -18.56
CA MET A 26 4.28 10.84 -19.37
C MET A 26 5.49 11.29 -18.52
N ASN A 27 5.26 12.08 -17.46
CA ASN A 27 6.31 12.56 -16.54
C ASN A 27 6.52 11.67 -15.31
N ARG A 28 6.03 10.42 -15.30
CA ARG A 28 6.09 9.50 -14.15
C ARG A 28 7.49 9.19 -13.64
N LYS A 29 8.53 9.33 -14.48
CA LYS A 29 9.92 8.97 -14.16
C LYS A 29 10.43 9.72 -12.92
N HIS A 30 10.00 10.96 -12.73
CA HIS A 30 10.42 11.82 -11.62
C HIS A 30 9.47 11.79 -10.42
N LYS A 31 8.40 10.98 -10.46
CA LYS A 31 7.37 10.93 -9.42
C LYS A 31 7.59 9.73 -8.50
N PRO A 32 7.21 9.82 -7.21
CA PRO A 32 7.36 8.72 -6.26
C PRO A 32 6.47 7.53 -6.69
N ARG A 33 7.12 6.39 -6.95
CA ARG A 33 6.46 5.14 -7.34
C ARG A 33 5.69 4.48 -6.20
N TYR A 34 6.14 4.72 -4.97
CA TYR A 34 5.52 4.24 -3.75
C TYR A 34 5.28 5.41 -2.81
N LEU A 35 4.15 5.38 -2.12
CA LEU A 35 3.75 6.33 -1.08
C LEU A 35 3.94 5.66 0.29
N GLY A 36 4.17 6.48 1.30
CA GLY A 36 4.29 6.02 2.69
C GLY A 36 5.74 6.03 3.20
N PRO A 37 5.97 5.51 4.41
CA PRO A 37 5.26 4.35 4.98
C PRO A 37 3.92 4.64 5.67
N TYR A 38 3.05 3.62 5.71
CA TYR A 38 1.74 3.62 6.37
C TYR A 38 1.59 2.41 7.29
N ILE A 39 0.62 2.44 8.20
CA ILE A 39 0.28 1.33 9.09
C ILE A 39 -1.07 0.74 8.66
N LEU A 40 -1.13 -0.59 8.47
CA LEU A 40 -2.41 -1.27 8.18
C LEU A 40 -3.35 -1.22 9.38
N ARG A 41 -4.57 -0.70 9.20
CA ARG A 41 -5.56 -0.55 10.28
C ARG A 41 -6.60 -1.66 10.28
N GLU A 42 -7.22 -1.93 9.14
CA GLU A 42 -8.28 -2.93 9.04
C GLU A 42 -8.34 -3.50 7.62
N GLN A 43 -8.69 -4.78 7.50
CA GLN A 43 -9.08 -5.37 6.23
C GLN A 43 -10.60 -5.34 6.10
N ARG A 44 -11.10 -4.82 4.99
CA ARG A 44 -12.52 -4.80 4.67
C ARG A 44 -12.91 -6.08 3.93
N SER A 45 -14.18 -6.45 4.02
CA SER A 45 -14.75 -7.63 3.32
C SER A 45 -14.54 -7.59 1.81
N SER A 46 -14.41 -6.39 1.22
CA SER A 46 -14.10 -6.18 -0.20
C SER A 46 -12.65 -6.47 -0.60
N GLY A 47 -11.78 -6.88 0.32
CA GLY A 47 -10.35 -7.11 0.04
C GLY A 47 -9.52 -5.82 -0.05
N THR A 48 -10.11 -4.69 0.34
CA THR A 48 -9.43 -3.41 0.52
C THR A 48 -8.98 -3.24 1.97
N TRP A 49 -7.99 -2.39 2.18
CA TRP A 49 -7.45 -2.07 3.49
C TRP A 49 -7.68 -0.60 3.81
N ALA A 50 -8.02 -0.29 5.06
CA ALA A 50 -7.83 1.04 5.61
C ALA A 50 -6.42 1.13 6.20
N VAL A 51 -5.79 2.28 6.02
CA VAL A 51 -4.42 2.53 6.48
C VAL A 51 -4.36 3.83 7.27
N ASN A 52 -3.41 3.92 8.18
CA ASN A 52 -3.09 5.13 8.90
C ASN A 52 -1.73 5.67 8.44
N GLU A 53 -1.58 6.98 8.47
CA GLU A 53 -0.27 7.63 8.45
C GLU A 53 0.52 7.28 9.72
N LEU A 54 1.83 7.55 9.71
CA LEU A 54 2.71 7.24 10.84
C LEU A 54 2.35 7.99 12.13
N ASN A 55 1.70 9.15 11.99
CA ASN A 55 1.18 9.93 13.12
C ASN A 55 -0.16 9.38 13.66
N GLY A 56 -0.67 8.27 13.12
CA GLY A 56 -1.94 7.67 13.52
C GLY A 56 -3.17 8.24 12.79
N THR A 57 -3.00 9.24 11.92
CA THR A 57 -4.12 9.84 11.17
C THR A 57 -4.68 8.83 10.17
N PRO A 58 -6.00 8.55 10.17
CA PRO A 58 -6.58 7.60 9.23
C PRO A 58 -6.58 8.18 7.80
N SER A 59 -6.11 7.38 6.85
CA SER A 59 -6.19 7.72 5.43
C SER A 59 -7.63 7.58 4.93
N ARG A 60 -8.07 8.56 4.12
CA ARG A 60 -9.43 8.59 3.56
C ARG A 60 -9.64 7.55 2.44
N SER A 61 -8.56 7.06 1.83
CA SER A 61 -8.61 6.17 0.68
C SER A 61 -8.55 4.71 1.07
N ALA A 62 -9.47 3.90 0.54
CA ALA A 62 -9.38 2.45 0.64
C ALA A 62 -8.31 1.93 -0.33
N ILE A 63 -7.38 1.12 0.17
CA ILE A 63 -6.22 0.63 -0.60
C ILE A 63 -6.45 -0.82 -0.98
N ALA A 64 -6.39 -1.14 -2.27
CA ALA A 64 -6.52 -2.53 -2.69
C ALA A 64 -5.29 -3.34 -2.25
N GLY A 65 -5.48 -4.55 -1.72
CA GLY A 65 -4.39 -5.38 -1.21
C GLY A 65 -3.26 -5.65 -2.22
N PHE A 66 -3.56 -5.62 -3.53
CA PHE A 66 -2.52 -5.80 -4.55
C PHE A 66 -1.57 -4.59 -4.72
N GLN A 67 -1.95 -3.41 -4.23
CA GLN A 67 -1.13 -2.19 -4.25
C GLN A 67 -0.16 -2.11 -3.06
N ILE A 68 -0.36 -2.97 -2.05
CA ILE A 68 0.35 -2.91 -0.76
C ILE A 68 1.62 -3.77 -0.83
N LEU A 69 2.71 -3.22 -0.32
CA LEU A 69 4.00 -3.88 -0.19
C LEU A 69 4.49 -3.76 1.25
N PRO A 70 5.04 -4.83 1.86
CA PRO A 70 5.68 -4.72 3.17
C PRO A 70 6.81 -3.69 3.14
N TYR A 71 6.90 -2.85 4.16
CA TYR A 71 8.05 -1.99 4.37
C TYR A 71 9.15 -2.81 5.05
N ILE A 72 10.27 -2.99 4.36
CA ILE A 72 11.45 -3.67 4.88
C ILE A 72 12.46 -2.57 5.20
N ALA A 73 12.74 -2.36 6.48
CA ALA A 73 13.73 -1.40 6.97
C ALA A 73 15.15 -1.97 6.86
#